data_AF-A0A432GP48-F1
#
_entry.id   AF-A0A432GP48-F1
#
_cell.length_a   1.000
_cell.length_b   1.000
_cell.length_c   1.000
_cell.angle_alpha   90.00
_cell.angle_beta   90.00
_cell.angle_gamma   90.00
#
_symmetry.space_group_name_H-M   'P 1'
#
loop_
_entity.id
_entity.type
_entity.pdbx_description
1 polymer ?
#
loop_
_entity_poly.entity_id
_entity_poly.type
_entity_poly.pdbx_seq_one_letter_code
_entity_poly.pdbx_strand_id
1 'polypeptide(L)'
;ISVDPVDSHKGWVGDINETQNTTVNFPIIADTDRKVSDLYDMIHPNADDTLTVRSVFVIGPDKKVKLTITYPASTGRNFDEVLRVVDSLQLTSDYQVATPVNWKHGEDCIVVSSIPTVDIPEKFPKGHREIKPYLRYTPQPDI
;
A
#
# COMPACT_ATOMS: atom_id res chain seq x y z
N ILE A 1 8.21 -1.94 -12.78
CA ILE A 1 8.01 -2.81 -13.97
C ILE A 1 7.54 -1.93 -15.12
N SER A 2 8.03 -2.18 -16.32
CA SER A 2 7.49 -1.62 -17.57
C SER A 2 7.75 -2.59 -18.72
N VAL A 3 7.18 -2.31 -19.89
CA VAL A 3 7.36 -3.11 -21.11
C VAL A 3 8.66 -2.80 -21.86
N ASP A 4 9.49 -1.91 -21.31
CA ASP A 4 10.79 -1.56 -21.89
C ASP A 4 11.84 -2.66 -21.63
N PRO A 5 12.84 -2.81 -22.52
CA PRO A 5 13.94 -3.75 -22.31
C PRO A 5 14.87 -3.30 -21.18
N VAL A 6 15.62 -4.26 -20.62
CA VAL A 6 16.54 -4.04 -19.49
C VAL A 6 17.57 -2.95 -19.77
N ASP A 7 18.09 -2.84 -20.99
CA ASP A 7 19.10 -1.83 -21.32
C ASP A 7 18.54 -0.40 -21.30
N SER A 8 17.26 -0.22 -21.66
CA SER A 8 16.57 1.07 -21.46
C SER A 8 16.47 1.43 -19.97
N HIS A 9 16.20 0.46 -19.10
CA HIS A 9 16.15 0.71 -17.65
C HIS A 9 17.49 1.13 -17.08
N LYS A 10 18.61 0.52 -17.54
CA LYS A 10 19.96 0.90 -17.08
C LYS A 10 20.28 2.36 -17.43
N GLY A 11 19.95 2.79 -18.66
CA GLY A 11 20.10 4.18 -19.08
C GLY A 11 19.24 5.12 -18.24
N TRP A 12 17.95 4.79 -18.11
CA TRP A 12 16.99 5.61 -17.37
C TRP A 12 17.30 5.74 -15.86
N VAL A 13 17.85 4.69 -15.24
CA VAL A 13 18.36 4.76 -13.86
C VAL A 13 19.45 5.84 -13.72
N GLY A 14 20.30 6.00 -14.73
CA GLY A 14 21.28 7.10 -14.79
C GLY A 14 20.59 8.46 -14.74
N ASP A 15 19.62 8.69 -15.62
CA ASP A 15 18.86 9.94 -15.70
C ASP A 15 18.12 10.25 -14.38
N ILE A 16 17.51 9.24 -13.74
CA ILE A 16 16.83 9.41 -12.45
C ILE A 16 17.83 9.83 -11.37
N ASN A 17 18.96 9.12 -11.27
CA ASN A 17 19.96 9.39 -10.25
C ASN A 17 20.55 10.79 -10.39
N GLU A 18 20.84 11.20 -11.63
CA GLU A 18 21.34 12.54 -11.95
C GLU A 18 20.30 13.62 -11.63
N THR A 19 19.09 13.52 -12.19
CA THR A 19 18.09 14.59 -12.12
C THR A 19 17.43 14.72 -10.75
N GLN A 20 17.32 13.62 -10.00
CA GLN A 20 16.65 13.59 -8.69
C GLN A 20 17.63 13.55 -7.51
N ASN A 21 18.95 13.63 -7.78
CA ASN A 21 20.02 13.54 -6.79
C ASN A 21 19.81 12.35 -5.83
N THR A 22 19.63 11.17 -6.40
CA THR A 22 19.26 9.95 -5.68
C THR A 22 20.07 8.74 -6.14
N THR A 23 19.84 7.59 -5.51
CA THR A 23 20.31 6.30 -5.96
C THR A 23 19.14 5.34 -5.99
N VAL A 24 18.69 4.97 -7.20
CA VAL A 24 17.74 3.89 -7.39
C VAL A 24 18.36 2.58 -6.90
N ASN A 25 17.81 2.06 -5.81
CA ASN A 25 18.31 0.87 -5.10
C ASN A 25 17.29 -0.29 -5.10
N PHE A 26 16.32 -0.24 -6.00
CA PHE A 26 15.28 -1.25 -6.19
C PHE A 26 15.26 -1.73 -7.64
N PRO A 27 14.86 -2.99 -7.90
CA PRO A 27 14.84 -3.53 -9.25
C PRO A 27 13.69 -2.96 -10.08
N ILE A 28 13.92 -2.86 -11.39
CA ILE A 28 12.88 -2.58 -12.39
C ILE A 28 12.77 -3.82 -13.27
N ILE A 29 11.60 -4.46 -13.28
CA ILE A 29 11.31 -5.62 -14.14
C ILE A 29 11.09 -5.13 -15.57
N ALA A 30 11.78 -5.75 -16.53
CA ALA A 30 11.54 -5.63 -17.97
C ALA A 30 10.55 -6.70 -18.43
N ASP A 31 9.36 -6.26 -18.85
CA ASP A 31 8.23 -7.09 -19.24
C ASP A 31 7.92 -6.91 -20.73
N THR A 32 8.94 -7.13 -21.57
CA THR A 32 8.90 -6.83 -23.01
C THR A 32 7.87 -7.65 -23.78
N ASP A 33 7.50 -8.84 -23.26
CA ASP A 33 6.45 -9.70 -23.81
C ASP A 33 5.06 -9.43 -23.20
N ARG A 34 4.96 -8.43 -22.31
CA ARG A 34 3.74 -7.99 -21.60
C ARG A 34 3.12 -9.03 -20.68
N LYS A 35 3.78 -10.16 -20.44
CA LYS A 35 3.18 -11.30 -19.73
C LYS A 35 2.78 -10.93 -18.31
N VAL A 36 3.61 -10.19 -17.58
CA VAL A 36 3.29 -9.77 -16.21
C VAL A 36 2.24 -8.68 -16.22
N SER A 37 2.36 -7.71 -17.15
CA SER A 37 1.42 -6.60 -17.29
C SER A 37 0.01 -7.09 -17.60
N ASP A 38 -0.13 -8.08 -18.47
CA ASP A 38 -1.43 -8.70 -18.82
C ASP A 38 -1.98 -9.52 -17.63
N LEU A 39 -1.14 -10.29 -16.93
CA LEU A 39 -1.57 -11.09 -15.77
C LEU A 39 -2.08 -10.24 -14.60
N TYR A 40 -1.61 -9.00 -14.48
CA TYR A 40 -1.95 -8.07 -13.40
C TYR A 40 -2.85 -6.92 -13.89
N ASP A 41 -3.47 -7.05 -15.07
CA ASP A 41 -4.37 -6.03 -15.66
C ASP A 41 -3.77 -4.62 -15.66
N MET A 42 -2.46 -4.53 -15.93
CA MET A 42 -1.75 -3.26 -16.02
C MET A 42 -1.89 -2.60 -17.40
N ILE A 43 -2.45 -3.27 -18.40
CA ILE A 43 -2.75 -2.70 -19.72
C ILE A 43 -4.24 -2.34 -19.76
N HIS A 44 -4.55 -1.05 -19.74
CA HIS A 44 -5.94 -0.61 -19.76
C HIS A 44 -6.42 -0.44 -21.22
N PRO A 45 -7.54 -1.05 -21.63
CA PRO A 45 -7.97 -1.07 -23.04
C PRO A 45 -8.32 0.32 -23.59
N ASN A 46 -8.66 1.27 -22.72
CA ASN A 46 -8.92 2.68 -23.10
C ASN A 46 -7.75 3.63 -22.79
N ALA A 47 -6.60 3.10 -22.37
CA ALA A 47 -5.36 3.87 -22.30
C ALA A 47 -4.53 3.61 -23.58
N ASP A 48 -3.32 4.16 -23.66
CA ASP A 48 -2.36 3.72 -24.66
C ASP A 48 -2.11 2.21 -24.47
N ASP A 49 -2.55 1.40 -25.43
CA ASP A 49 -2.49 -0.06 -25.41
C ASP A 49 -1.05 -0.60 -25.52
N THR A 50 -0.08 0.29 -25.67
CA THR A 50 1.34 -0.04 -25.66
C THR A 50 2.01 0.16 -24.31
N LEU A 51 1.35 0.84 -23.35
CA LEU A 51 1.95 1.21 -22.07
C LEU A 51 1.11 0.76 -20.87
N THR A 52 1.79 0.38 -19.79
CA THR A 52 1.13 0.07 -18.53
C THR A 52 0.51 1.31 -17.89
N VAL A 53 -0.69 1.19 -17.32
CA VAL A 53 -1.19 2.15 -16.33
C VAL A 53 -0.37 2.07 -15.04
N ARG A 54 -0.46 3.11 -14.21
CA ARG A 54 0.36 3.23 -12.99
C ARG A 54 -0.29 2.45 -11.84
N SER A 55 -0.12 1.13 -11.86
CA SER A 55 -0.62 0.24 -10.82
C SER A 55 0.38 0.08 -9.65
N VAL A 56 -0.16 -0.08 -8.44
CA VAL A 56 0.56 -0.42 -7.21
C VAL A 56 -0.10 -1.65 -6.61
N PHE A 57 0.71 -2.65 -6.25
CA PHE A 57 0.28 -3.86 -5.58
C PHE A 57 1.04 -3.99 -4.26
N VAL A 58 0.33 -4.10 -3.14
CA VAL A 58 0.92 -4.45 -1.85
C VAL A 58 0.69 -5.93 -1.61
N ILE A 59 1.77 -6.72 -1.52
CA ILE A 59 1.73 -8.18 -1.40
C ILE A 59 2.24 -8.58 -0.02
N GLY A 60 1.44 -9.37 0.70
CA GLY A 60 1.81 -9.86 2.03
C GLY A 60 2.83 -11.00 2.01
N PRO A 61 3.43 -11.35 3.16
CA PRO A 61 4.33 -12.49 3.28
C PRO A 61 3.68 -13.83 2.85
N ASP A 62 2.36 -13.92 3.01
CA ASP A 62 1.49 -15.02 2.57
C ASP A 62 1.26 -15.07 1.05
N LYS A 63 1.94 -14.21 0.29
CA LYS A 63 1.88 -14.10 -1.18
C LYS A 63 0.51 -13.66 -1.70
N LYS A 64 -0.37 -13.15 -0.83
CA LYS A 64 -1.67 -12.60 -1.24
C LYS A 64 -1.57 -11.10 -1.48
N VAL A 65 -2.32 -10.63 -2.47
CA VAL A 65 -2.54 -9.19 -2.69
C VAL A 65 -3.38 -8.66 -1.53
N LYS A 66 -2.89 -7.61 -0.87
CA LYS A 66 -3.55 -6.93 0.26
C LYS A 66 -4.24 -5.65 -0.17
N LEU A 67 -3.68 -4.98 -1.18
CA LEU A 67 -4.20 -3.72 -1.70
C LEU A 67 -3.70 -3.50 -3.13
N THR A 68 -4.58 -2.91 -3.94
CA THR A 68 -4.32 -2.46 -5.32
C THR A 68 -4.71 -1.00 -5.47
N ILE A 69 -3.86 -0.19 -6.08
CA ILE A 69 -4.21 1.18 -6.49
C ILE A 69 -3.82 1.38 -7.95
N THR A 70 -4.73 1.94 -8.75
CA THR A 70 -4.50 2.16 -10.18
C THR A 70 -4.71 3.63 -10.52
N TYR A 71 -3.67 4.25 -11.08
CA TYR A 71 -3.71 5.62 -11.61
C TYR A 71 -3.53 5.61 -13.13
N PRO A 72 -4.15 6.55 -13.87
CA PRO A 72 -3.84 6.74 -15.28
C PRO A 72 -2.41 7.28 -15.45
N ALA A 73 -1.86 7.15 -16.67
CA ALA A 73 -0.51 7.64 -16.98
C ALA A 73 -0.33 9.16 -16.70
N SER A 74 -1.40 9.94 -16.83
CA SER A 74 -1.44 11.39 -16.60
C SER A 74 -1.38 11.81 -15.13
N THR A 75 -1.59 10.89 -14.17
CA THR A 75 -1.65 11.22 -12.74
C THR A 75 -0.52 10.56 -11.97
N GLY A 76 0.38 11.37 -11.43
CA GLY A 76 1.43 10.90 -10.51
C GLY A 76 0.82 10.29 -9.24
N ARG A 77 1.46 9.25 -8.71
CA ARG A 77 1.04 8.57 -7.47
C ARG A 77 1.44 9.40 -6.25
N ASN A 78 0.68 9.26 -5.17
CA ASN A 78 1.07 9.72 -3.85
C ASN A 78 1.79 8.59 -3.09
N PHE A 79 3.10 8.69 -2.88
CA PHE A 79 3.86 7.68 -2.13
C PHE A 79 3.65 7.76 -0.62
N ASP A 80 3.24 8.90 -0.06
CA ASP A 80 2.85 8.99 1.35
C ASP A 80 1.63 8.12 1.63
N GLU A 81 0.68 8.05 0.68
CA GLU A 81 -0.46 7.15 0.79
C GLU A 81 -0.04 5.69 0.72
N VAL A 82 0.93 5.34 -0.14
CA VAL A 82 1.47 3.98 -0.22
C VAL A 82 2.12 3.58 1.12
N LEU A 83 2.88 4.46 1.75
CA LEU A 83 3.47 4.22 3.07
C LEU A 83 2.37 4.09 4.14
N ARG A 84 1.42 5.02 4.18
CA ARG A 84 0.32 5.02 5.15
C ARG A 84 -0.51 3.74 5.11
N VAL A 85 -0.79 3.19 3.92
CA VAL A 85 -1.51 1.91 3.80
C VAL A 85 -0.65 0.72 4.17
N VAL A 86 0.67 0.76 3.96
CA VAL A 86 1.58 -0.29 4.43
C VAL A 86 1.60 -0.32 5.96
N ASP A 87 1.70 0.84 6.62
CA ASP A 87 1.64 0.95 8.08
C ASP A 87 0.31 0.39 8.62
N SER A 88 -0.81 0.77 8.00
CA SER A 88 -2.15 0.25 8.35
C SER A 88 -2.23 -1.27 8.17
N LEU A 89 -1.76 -1.81 7.05
CA LEU A 89 -1.80 -3.25 6.77
C LEU A 89 -0.92 -4.06 7.73
N GLN A 90 0.24 -3.54 8.12
CA GLN A 90 1.11 -4.17 9.11
C GLN A 90 0.46 -4.13 10.49
N LEU A 91 -0.01 -2.95 10.94
CA LEU A 91 -0.66 -2.79 12.23
C LEU A 91 -1.88 -3.71 12.39
N THR A 92 -2.74 -3.77 11.37
CA THR A 92 -3.96 -4.58 11.40
C THR A 92 -3.72 -6.07 11.17
N SER A 93 -2.52 -6.45 10.74
CA SER A 93 -2.06 -7.85 10.72
C SER A 93 -1.67 -8.33 12.12
N ASP A 94 -1.04 -7.46 12.91
CA ASP A 94 -0.49 -7.82 14.22
C ASP A 94 -1.47 -7.56 15.37
N TYR A 95 -2.39 -6.61 15.19
CA TYR A 95 -3.38 -6.23 16.20
C TYR A 95 -4.79 -6.32 15.66
N GLN A 96 -5.72 -6.72 16.54
CA GLN A 96 -7.15 -6.80 16.23
C GLN A 96 -7.82 -5.42 16.24
N VAL A 97 -7.33 -4.54 15.38
CA VAL A 97 -7.85 -3.19 15.14
C VAL A 97 -8.09 -2.97 13.65
N ALA A 98 -8.79 -1.89 13.33
CA ALA A 98 -8.89 -1.31 11.99
C ALA A 98 -8.49 0.17 12.05
N THR A 99 -7.90 0.70 10.98
CA THR A 99 -7.57 2.13 10.90
C THR A 99 -8.76 2.92 10.32
N PRO A 100 -9.22 4.01 10.95
CA PRO A 100 -10.32 4.83 10.43
C PRO A 100 -9.97 5.55 9.12
N VAL A 101 -10.96 6.21 8.53
CA VAL A 101 -10.76 7.08 7.36
C VAL A 101 -9.72 8.16 7.67
N ASN A 102 -8.82 8.41 6.73
CA ASN A 102 -7.72 9.38 6.84
C ASN A 102 -6.74 9.13 8.01
N TRP A 103 -6.77 7.96 8.63
CA TRP A 103 -5.88 7.60 9.72
C TRP A 103 -4.42 7.81 9.35
N LYS A 104 -3.67 8.43 10.26
CA LYS A 104 -2.22 8.56 10.23
C LYS A 104 -1.58 7.76 11.35
N HIS A 105 -0.33 7.33 11.12
CA HIS A 105 0.46 6.68 12.15
C HIS A 105 0.51 7.55 13.43
N GLY A 106 0.17 6.92 14.55
CA GLY A 106 0.02 7.50 15.88
C GLY A 106 -1.41 7.85 16.29
N GLU A 107 -2.37 7.86 15.36
CA GLU A 107 -3.77 8.16 15.67
C GLU A 107 -4.55 6.94 16.19
N ASP A 108 -5.66 7.22 16.88
CA ASP A 108 -6.57 6.19 17.39
C ASP A 108 -7.03 5.22 16.28
N CYS A 109 -7.07 3.95 16.62
CA CYS A 109 -7.62 2.88 15.81
C CYS A 109 -9.01 2.46 16.29
N ILE A 110 -9.74 1.72 15.47
CA ILE A 110 -11.04 1.14 15.80
C ILE A 110 -10.83 -0.31 16.26
N VAL A 111 -11.33 -0.65 17.44
CA VAL A 111 -11.34 -2.05 17.92
C VAL A 111 -12.32 -2.86 17.08
N VAL A 112 -11.86 -3.98 16.50
CA VAL A 112 -12.72 -4.83 15.67
C VAL A 112 -13.92 -5.35 16.47
N SER A 113 -15.06 -5.51 15.79
CA SER A 113 -16.33 -5.91 16.42
C SER A 113 -16.31 -7.31 17.03
N SER A 114 -15.37 -8.18 16.62
CA SER A 114 -15.21 -9.54 17.15
C SER A 114 -14.64 -9.57 18.58
N ILE A 115 -14.12 -8.45 19.10
CA ILE A 115 -13.69 -8.34 20.49
C ILE A 115 -14.88 -7.87 21.35
N PRO A 116 -15.34 -8.67 22.34
CA PRO A 116 -16.31 -8.22 23.33
C PRO A 116 -15.78 -7.00 24.12
N THR A 117 -16.64 -6.04 24.46
CA THR A 117 -16.21 -4.82 25.19
C THR A 117 -15.50 -5.14 26.50
N VAL A 118 -15.90 -6.22 27.19
CA VAL A 118 -15.27 -6.68 28.44
C VAL A 118 -13.80 -7.12 28.27
N ASP A 119 -13.40 -7.57 27.08
CA ASP A 119 -12.04 -8.06 26.79
C ASP A 119 -11.11 -6.95 26.29
N ILE A 120 -11.65 -5.77 25.97
CA ILE A 120 -10.87 -4.64 25.44
C ILE A 120 -9.76 -4.20 26.39
N PRO A 121 -9.98 -4.03 27.71
CA PRO A 121 -8.94 -3.57 28.62
C PRO A 121 -7.72 -4.51 28.70
N GLU A 122 -7.92 -5.81 28.55
CA GLU A 122 -6.83 -6.80 28.54
C GLU A 122 -6.01 -6.70 27.25
N LYS A 123 -6.68 -6.58 26.10
CA LYS A 123 -6.02 -6.50 24.79
C LYS A 123 -5.42 -5.14 24.47
N PHE A 124 -6.04 -4.07 24.98
CA PHE A 124 -5.68 -2.68 24.71
C PHE A 124 -5.53 -1.91 26.02
N PRO A 125 -4.41 -2.10 26.75
CA PRO A 125 -4.20 -1.54 28.09
C PRO A 125 -4.05 -0.01 28.12
N LYS A 126 -3.82 0.63 26.96
CA LYS A 126 -3.80 2.10 26.83
C LYS A 126 -5.20 2.73 26.97
N GLY A 127 -6.24 1.91 27.04
CA GLY A 127 -7.63 2.33 27.21
C GLY A 127 -8.40 2.34 25.91
N HIS A 128 -9.71 2.58 26.02
CA HIS A 128 -10.61 2.66 24.88
C HIS A 128 -11.73 3.67 25.13
N ARG A 129 -12.32 4.16 24.04
CA ARG A 129 -13.47 5.06 24.03
C ARG A 129 -14.59 4.45 23.21
N GLU A 130 -15.70 4.12 23.86
CA GLU A 130 -16.89 3.61 23.21
C GLU A 130 -17.84 4.75 22.80
N ILE A 131 -18.18 4.82 21.51
CA ILE A 131 -19.20 5.73 20.97
C ILE A 131 -20.50 4.98 20.69
N LYS A 132 -20.36 3.75 20.18
CA LYS A 132 -21.41 2.74 20.03
C LYS A 132 -20.78 1.36 20.24
N PRO A 133 -21.57 0.30 20.49
CA PRO A 133 -21.04 -1.05 20.66
C PRO A 133 -20.14 -1.55 19.52
N TYR A 134 -20.36 -1.05 18.29
CA TYR A 134 -19.54 -1.37 17.11
C TYR A 134 -18.50 -0.29 16.76
N LEU A 135 -18.53 0.88 17.41
CA LEU A 135 -17.65 2.02 17.16
C LEU A 135 -16.90 2.36 18.44
N ARG A 136 -15.77 1.67 18.62
CA ARG A 136 -14.93 1.73 19.82
C ARG A 136 -13.52 2.05 19.38
N TYR A 137 -12.94 3.09 19.95
CA TYR A 137 -11.60 3.56 19.63
C TYR A 137 -10.60 3.10 20.68
N THR A 138 -9.36 2.87 20.29
CA THR A 138 -8.20 2.67 21.16
C THR A 138 -7.02 3.46 20.61
N PRO A 139 -6.13 4.01 21.45
CA PRO A 139 -4.84 4.50 20.98
C PRO A 139 -4.11 3.39 20.21
N GLN A 140 -3.31 3.77 19.20
CA GLN A 140 -2.57 2.81 18.39
C GLN A 140 -1.75 1.85 19.29
N PRO A 141 -1.91 0.52 19.14
CA PRO A 141 -1.36 -0.45 20.09
C PRO A 141 0.17 -0.53 20.21
N ASP A 142 0.92 -0.29 19.14
CA ASP A 142 2.36 -0.58 19.03
C ASP A 142 3.29 0.61 19.31
N ILE A 143 2.76 1.77 19.70
CA ILE A 143 3.53 3.00 19.97
C ILE A 143 3.63 3.47 21.42
#